data_AF-A0A9E5HQ52-F1
#
_entry.id   AF-A0A9E5HQ52-F1
#
_cell.length_a   1.000
_cell.length_b   1.000
_cell.length_c   1.000
_cell.angle_alpha   90.00
_cell.angle_beta   90.00
_cell.angle_gamma   90.00
#
_symmetry.space_group_name_H-M   'P 1'
#
loop_
_entity.id
_entity.type
_entity.pdbx_description
1 polymer ?
#
loop_
_entity_poly.entity_id
_entity_poly.type
_entity_poly.pdbx_seq_one_letter_code
_entity_poly.pdbx_strand_id
1 'polypeptide(L)'
;MRLNIPEHIENLLQTELQQLETSGDLDELTISDFFALRTQSQRVVVNFSGGIQKECWRVTKSNGSYSVIYMPDEGYFSLCVDSALGPIDIGVHGPAIRCFSSV
;
A
#
# COMPACT_ATOMS: atom_id res chain seq x y z
N MET A 1 5.72 6.17 23.27
CA MET A 1 5.04 7.00 22.26
C MET A 1 4.27 6.03 21.35
N ARG A 2 2.93 6.02 21.36
CA ARG A 2 2.18 5.17 20.41
C ARG A 2 2.27 5.86 19.05
N LEU A 3 2.85 5.19 18.05
CA LEU A 3 2.86 5.70 16.69
C LEU A 3 1.42 5.74 16.18
N ASN A 4 0.98 6.90 15.67
CA ASN A 4 -0.31 7.01 15.00
C ASN A 4 -0.14 6.45 13.58
N ILE A 5 -0.43 5.15 13.39
CA ILE A 5 -0.17 4.44 12.12
C ILE A 5 -0.76 5.17 10.90
N PRO A 6 -2.03 5.64 10.92
CA PRO A 6 -2.57 6.44 9.82
C PRO A 6 -1.72 7.67 9.47
N GLU A 7 -1.31 8.47 10.46
CA GLU A 7 -0.48 9.66 10.24
C GLU A 7 0.92 9.30 9.75
N HIS A 8 1.47 8.21 10.25
CA HIS A 8 2.75 7.69 9.76
C HIS A 8 2.67 7.27 8.28
N ILE A 9 1.60 6.58 7.88
CA ILE A 9 1.33 6.23 6.48
C ILE A 9 1.26 7.50 5.62
N GLU A 10 0.54 8.54 6.05
CA GLU A 10 0.47 9.80 5.31
C GLU A 10 1.86 10.42 5.11
N ASN A 11 2.70 10.45 6.16
CA ASN A 11 4.06 10.97 6.05
C ASN A 11 4.92 10.18 5.06
N LEU A 12 4.79 8.85 5.04
CA LEU A 12 5.48 7.99 4.06
C LEU A 12 5.02 8.29 2.63
N LEU A 13 3.71 8.42 2.41
CA LEU A 13 3.13 8.72 1.09
C LEU A 13 3.56 10.10 0.57
N GLN A 14 3.55 11.11 1.43
CA GLN A 14 4.01 12.46 1.06
C GLN A 14 5.50 12.47 0.71
N THR A 15 6.31 11.75 1.47
CA THR A 15 7.76 11.62 1.18
C THR A 15 7.99 10.95 -0.16
N GLU A 16 7.27 9.86 -0.45
CA GLU A 16 7.38 9.16 -1.73
C GLU A 16 6.92 10.04 -2.90
N LEU A 17 5.77 10.73 -2.77
CA LEU A 17 5.26 11.64 -3.80
C LEU A 17 6.29 12.72 -4.14
N GLN A 18 6.86 13.39 -3.13
CA GLN A 18 7.87 14.43 -3.35
C GLN A 18 9.11 13.89 -4.06
N GLN A 19 9.54 12.67 -3.74
CA GLN A 19 10.66 12.01 -4.41
C GLN A 19 10.34 11.74 -5.88
N LEU A 20 9.15 11.24 -6.18
CA LEU A 20 8.70 10.95 -7.55
C LEU A 20 8.54 12.21 -8.39
N GLU A 21 7.99 13.28 -7.82
CA GLU A 21 7.90 14.60 -8.49
C GLU A 21 9.29 15.17 -8.80
N THR A 22 10.27 14.91 -7.93
CA THR A 22 11.65 15.38 -8.13
C THR A 22 12.41 14.55 -9.16
N SER A 23 12.24 13.23 -9.18
CA SER A 23 12.97 12.35 -10.09
C SER A 23 12.32 12.19 -11.46
N GLY A 24 10.99 12.27 -11.55
CA GLY A 24 10.23 11.97 -12.76
C GLY A 24 10.20 10.47 -13.11
N ASP A 25 10.47 9.58 -12.15
CA ASP A 25 10.60 8.13 -12.39
C ASP A 25 9.28 7.41 -12.72
N LEU A 26 8.13 8.04 -12.42
CA LEU A 26 6.80 7.48 -12.66
C LEU A 26 5.94 8.51 -13.39
N ASP A 27 5.04 8.04 -14.24
CA ASP A 27 4.11 8.91 -14.94
C ASP A 27 3.03 9.49 -14.00
N GLU A 28 2.55 10.68 -14.35
CA GLU A 28 1.52 11.40 -13.58
C GLU A 28 0.19 10.64 -13.53
N LEU A 29 -0.11 9.81 -14.53
CA LEU A 29 -1.36 9.05 -14.60
C LEU A 29 -1.40 7.97 -13.51
N THR A 30 -0.31 7.24 -13.32
CA THR A 30 -0.15 6.20 -12.29
C THR A 30 -0.25 6.80 -10.90
N ILE A 31 0.38 7.96 -10.68
CA ILE A 31 0.27 8.70 -9.42
C ILE A 31 -1.19 9.11 -9.19
N SER A 32 -1.84 9.69 -10.21
CA SER A 32 -3.25 10.08 -10.15
C SER A 32 -4.18 8.90 -9.83
N ASP A 33 -3.98 7.75 -10.48
CA ASP A 33 -4.78 6.53 -10.28
C ASP A 33 -4.62 5.97 -8.86
N PHE A 34 -3.40 6.00 -8.32
CA PHE A 34 -3.15 5.64 -6.92
C PHE A 34 -3.98 6.50 -5.97
N PHE A 35 -3.94 7.83 -6.14
CA PHE A 35 -4.67 8.76 -5.28
C PHE A 35 -6.19 8.72 -5.50
N ALA A 36 -6.66 8.42 -6.71
CA ALA A 36 -8.08 8.19 -6.97
C ALA A 36 -8.63 6.97 -6.20
N LEU A 37 -7.77 5.97 -5.97
CA LEU A 37 -8.11 4.78 -5.18
C LEU A 37 -7.79 4.93 -3.68
N ARG A 38 -7.18 6.03 -3.23
CA ARG A 38 -6.85 6.25 -1.82
C ARG A 38 -8.11 6.14 -0.96
N THR A 39 -8.00 5.44 0.16
CA THR A 39 -9.03 5.34 1.20
C THR A 39 -8.47 5.79 2.53
N GLN A 40 -9.30 6.15 3.51
CA GLN A 40 -8.77 6.30 4.87
C GLN A 40 -8.10 4.98 5.30
N SER A 41 -6.90 5.03 5.88
CA SER A 41 -6.15 3.83 6.27
C SER A 41 -6.97 2.99 7.25
N GLN A 42 -7.36 1.80 6.82
CA GLN A 42 -8.25 0.90 7.58
C GLN A 42 -7.53 -0.40 7.92
N ARG A 43 -7.72 -0.89 9.15
CA ARG A 43 -7.15 -2.18 9.57
C ARG A 43 -7.76 -3.31 8.75
N VAL A 44 -6.91 -4.23 8.32
CA VAL A 44 -7.29 -5.42 7.55
C VAL A 44 -6.36 -6.58 7.90
N VAL A 45 -6.88 -7.80 7.87
CA VAL A 45 -6.05 -9.00 7.99
C VAL A 45 -5.58 -9.40 6.58
N VAL A 46 -4.27 -9.51 6.39
CA VAL A 46 -3.64 -9.91 5.12
C VAL A 46 -3.07 -11.31 5.26
N ASN A 47 -3.28 -12.13 4.23
CA ASN A 47 -2.71 -13.48 4.14
C ASN A 47 -1.36 -13.42 3.42
N PHE A 48 -0.36 -14.07 4.01
CA PHE A 48 0.98 -14.20 3.47
C PHE A 48 1.28 -15.65 3.14
N SER A 49 2.29 -15.84 2.28
CA SER A 49 2.84 -17.15 1.99
C SER A 49 3.22 -17.91 3.27
N GLY A 50 2.97 -19.23 3.29
CA GLY A 50 3.16 -20.06 4.48
C GLY A 50 1.96 -20.10 5.44
N GLY A 51 0.81 -19.54 5.06
CA GLY A 51 -0.43 -19.58 5.86
C GLY A 51 -0.42 -18.60 7.04
N ILE A 52 0.42 -17.56 6.96
CA ILE A 52 0.57 -16.55 8.01
C ILE A 52 -0.44 -15.44 7.76
N GLN A 53 -1.07 -14.95 8.82
CA GLN A 53 -1.94 -13.77 8.78
C GLN A 53 -1.35 -12.66 9.65
N LYS A 54 -1.40 -11.42 9.15
CA LYS A 54 -0.98 -10.24 9.91
C LYS A 54 -2.04 -9.14 9.84
N GLU A 55 -2.12 -8.34 10.91
CA GLU A 55 -2.90 -7.11 10.92
C GLU A 55 -2.10 -6.00 10.21
N CYS A 56 -2.66 -5.51 9.11
CA CYS A 56 -2.09 -4.50 8.24
C CYS A 56 -3.08 -3.33 8.08
N TRP A 57 -2.68 -2.30 7.33
CA TRP A 57 -3.51 -1.15 7.03
C TRP A 57 -3.72 -1.04 5.52
N ARG A 58 -4.96 -1.14 5.05
CA ARG A 58 -5.31 -0.92 3.65
C ARG A 58 -5.16 0.56 3.30
N VAL A 59 -4.47 0.84 2.20
CA VAL A 59 -4.11 2.19 1.74
C VAL A 59 -4.90 2.56 0.47
N THR A 60 -5.11 1.62 -0.44
CA THR A 60 -6.00 1.84 -1.58
C THR A 60 -7.25 0.97 -1.46
N LYS A 61 -8.37 1.46 -1.99
CA LYS A 61 -9.51 0.60 -2.30
C LYS A 61 -9.04 -0.46 -3.30
N SER A 62 -9.65 -1.63 -3.20
CA SER A 62 -9.53 -2.62 -4.26
C SER A 62 -9.98 -2.01 -5.58
N ASN A 63 -9.16 -2.12 -6.63
CA ASN A 63 -9.58 -1.83 -8.00
C ASN A 63 -10.26 -3.04 -8.68
N GLY A 64 -10.67 -4.04 -7.89
CA GLY A 64 -11.20 -5.32 -8.37
C GLY A 64 -10.12 -6.38 -8.64
N SER A 65 -8.84 -6.03 -8.52
CA SER A 65 -7.73 -6.99 -8.67
C SER A 65 -6.65 -6.81 -7.62
N TYR A 66 -6.29 -5.57 -7.31
CA TYR A 66 -5.19 -5.23 -6.42
C TYR A 66 -5.57 -4.16 -5.39
N SER A 67 -4.90 -4.21 -4.24
CA SER A 67 -4.89 -3.17 -3.22
C SER A 67 -3.49 -3.03 -2.64
N VAL A 68 -3.12 -1.82 -2.22
CA VAL A 68 -1.88 -1.55 -1.50
C VAL A 68 -2.18 -1.57 -0.02
N ILE A 69 -1.36 -2.30 0.74
CA ILE A 69 -1.44 -2.40 2.20
C ILE A 69 -0.12 -1.95 2.82
N TYR A 70 -0.18 -1.36 4.01
CA TYR A 70 0.96 -1.04 4.84
C TYR A 70 1.13 -2.12 5.92
N MET A 71 2.36 -2.59 6.10
CA MET A 71 2.70 -3.59 7.11
C MET A 71 3.46 -2.90 8.25
N PRO A 72 2.87 -2.79 9.45
CA PRO A 72 3.44 -2.00 10.53
C PRO A 72 4.72 -2.60 11.13
N ASP A 73 4.85 -3.92 11.13
CA ASP A 73 5.98 -4.62 11.72
C ASP A 73 7.24 -4.48 10.85
N GLU A 74 7.04 -4.40 9.53
CA GLU A 74 8.09 -4.24 8.52
C GLU A 74 8.39 -2.78 8.18
N GLY A 75 7.40 -1.89 8.35
CA GLY A 75 7.55 -0.46 8.08
C GLY A 75 7.45 -0.07 6.60
N TYR A 76 6.93 -0.94 5.73
CA TYR A 76 6.77 -0.69 4.30
C TYR A 76 5.44 -1.24 3.74
N PHE A 77 5.21 -1.07 2.45
CA PHE A 77 3.97 -1.44 1.77
C PHE A 77 4.11 -2.74 0.98
N SER A 78 2.98 -3.39 0.75
CA SER A 78 2.84 -4.56 -0.11
C SER A 78 1.69 -4.34 -1.09
N LEU A 79 1.88 -4.81 -2.32
CA LEU A 79 0.79 -5.03 -3.26
C LEU A 79 0.13 -6.38 -2.95
N CYS A 80 -1.17 -6.35 -2.77
CA CYS A 80 -1.99 -7.52 -2.50
C CYS A 80 -3.03 -7.71 -3.60
N VAL A 81 -3.35 -8.97 -3.92
CA VAL A 81 -4.53 -9.31 -4.71
C VAL A 81 -5.73 -9.53 -3.79
N ASP A 82 -6.92 -9.14 -4.23
CA ASP A 82 -8.14 -9.46 -3.47
C ASP A 82 -8.55 -10.92 -3.69
N SER A 83 -8.98 -11.57 -2.61
CA SER A 83 -9.48 -12.94 -2.64
C SER A 83 -10.71 -13.11 -1.74
N ALA A 84 -11.40 -14.25 -1.87
CA ALA A 84 -12.53 -14.60 -1.00
C ALA A 84 -12.17 -14.68 0.50
N LEU A 85 -10.89 -14.87 0.82
CA LEU A 85 -10.38 -14.94 2.20
C LEU A 85 -9.72 -13.62 2.65
N GLY A 86 -9.94 -12.53 1.90
CA GLY A 86 -9.28 -11.24 2.12
C GLY A 86 -8.05 -11.04 1.23
N PRO A 87 -7.32 -9.93 1.41
CA PRO A 87 -6.14 -9.63 0.61
C PRO A 87 -5.03 -10.68 0.81
N ILE A 88 -4.35 -11.02 -0.29
CA ILE A 88 -3.21 -11.93 -0.33
C ILE A 88 -1.99 -11.18 -0.84
N ASP A 89 -0.92 -11.19 -0.06
CA ASP A 89 0.39 -10.65 -0.46
C ASP A 89 0.96 -11.46 -1.64
N ILE A 90 1.45 -10.76 -2.67
CA ILE A 90 2.06 -11.37 -3.85
C ILE A 90 3.57 -11.13 -3.95
N GLY A 91 4.20 -10.69 -2.85
CA GLY A 91 5.66 -10.51 -2.78
C GLY A 91 6.21 -9.25 -3.46
N VAL A 92 5.35 -8.30 -3.85
CA VAL A 92 5.78 -6.99 -4.36
C VAL A 92 5.75 -6.00 -3.21
N HIS A 93 6.93 -5.64 -2.70
CA HIS A 93 7.11 -4.85 -1.48
C HIS A 93 7.92 -3.58 -1.73
N GLY A 94 7.66 -2.54 -0.95
CA GLY A 94 8.42 -1.29 -1.03
C GLY A 94 7.58 -0.06 -0.71
N PRO A 95 7.90 1.10 -1.32
CA PRO A 95 7.08 2.30 -1.29
C PRO A 95 5.70 2.08 -1.93
N ALA A 96 4.68 2.81 -1.48
CA ALA A 96 3.28 2.51 -1.80
C ALA A 96 2.93 2.75 -3.27
N ILE A 97 3.33 3.89 -3.82
CA ILE A 97 3.05 4.29 -5.20
C ILE A 97 3.86 3.40 -6.16
N ARG A 98 5.11 3.05 -5.82
CA ARG A 98 5.93 2.10 -6.58
C ARG A 98 5.38 0.66 -6.54
N CYS A 99 4.84 0.21 -5.40
CA CYS A 99 4.11 -1.06 -5.36
C CYS A 99 2.90 -1.03 -6.30
N PHE A 100 2.15 0.08 -6.30
CA PHE A 100 1.00 0.27 -7.18
C PHE A 100 1.37 0.30 -8.65
N SER A 101 2.53 0.85 -9.03
CA SER A 101 3.00 0.90 -10.42
C SER A 101 3.50 -0.44 -10.98
N SER A 102 3.41 -1.53 -10.20
CA SER A 102 3.87 -2.85 -10.62
C SER A 102 2.82 -3.67 -11.38
N VAL A 103 1.63 -3.09 -11.65
CA VAL A 103 0.49 -3.71 -12.34
C VAL A 103 0.09 -2.98 -13.60
#